data_AF-A0A392NCW3-F1
#
_entry.id   AF-A0A392NCW3-F1
#
_cell.length_a   1.000
_cell.length_b   1.000
_cell.length_c   1.000
_cell.angle_alpha   90.00
_cell.angle_beta   90.00
_cell.angle_gamma   90.00
#
_symmetry.space_group_name_H-M   'P 1'
#
loop_
_entity.id
_entity.type
_entity.pdbx_description
1 polymer ?
#
loop_
_entity_poly.entity_id
_entity_poly.type
_entity_poly.pdbx_seq_one_letter_code
_entity_poly.pdbx_strand_id
1 'polypeptide(L)'
;HFRKKGRAIFASGSPFDPIEYKGKTYYSGQANNAYIFPGFGLGLVMSGAIRVHDDMLLAASEALANQVTEESYKKGMTYPPFTDIRKISANIAANVAAKAYELGLATHLPRPENLVKYAESCMYTPLYRNYR
;
A
#
# COMPACT_ATOMS: atom_id res chain seq x y z
N HIS A 1 -10.94 -2.55 24.93
CA HIS A 1 -9.51 -2.26 24.71
C HIS A 1 -8.66 -2.23 26.01
N PHE A 2 -9.22 -1.87 27.17
CA PHE A 2 -8.50 -1.77 28.47
C PHE A 2 -7.93 -3.07 29.11
N ARG A 3 -8.27 -4.26 28.60
CA ARG A 3 -7.93 -5.54 29.27
C ARG A 3 -6.45 -5.97 29.18
N LYS A 4 -5.62 -5.36 28.31
CA LYS A 4 -4.21 -5.81 28.09
C LYS A 4 -3.13 -4.85 28.62
N LYS A 5 -3.47 -3.83 29.41
CA LYS A 5 -2.53 -2.84 29.98
C LYS A 5 -1.68 -2.10 28.93
N GLY A 6 -2.23 -1.78 27.76
CA GLY A 6 -1.52 -1.04 26.70
C GLY A 6 -0.48 -1.83 25.89
N ARG A 7 -0.43 -3.16 26.03
CA ARG A 7 0.52 -4.04 25.31
C ARG A 7 -0.05 -4.69 24.04
N ALA A 8 -1.30 -4.40 23.70
CA ALA A 8 -1.93 -4.99 22.53
C ALA A 8 -1.61 -4.13 21.29
N ILE A 9 -1.14 -4.79 20.22
CA ILE A 9 -1.14 -4.21 18.87
C ILE A 9 -2.56 -4.37 18.33
N PHE A 10 -3.16 -3.29 17.85
CA PHE A 10 -4.57 -3.28 17.45
C PHE A 10 -4.77 -2.55 16.13
N ALA A 11 -5.52 -3.22 15.26
CA ALA A 11 -6.03 -2.65 14.03
C ALA A 11 -7.50 -3.05 13.87
N SER A 12 -8.28 -2.19 13.21
CA SER A 12 -9.70 -2.39 12.92
C SER A 12 -10.00 -2.08 11.46
N GLY A 13 -11.08 -2.64 10.90
CA GLY A 13 -11.52 -2.30 9.55
C GLY A 13 -12.16 -0.90 9.45
N SER A 14 -12.73 -0.40 10.55
CA SER A 14 -13.38 0.92 10.65
C SER A 14 -12.55 1.89 11.50
N PRO A 15 -12.65 3.22 11.26
CA PRO A 15 -12.02 4.22 12.11
C PRO A 15 -12.49 4.10 13.56
N PHE A 16 -11.55 4.22 14.50
CA PHE A 16 -11.83 4.51 15.90
C PHE A 16 -11.03 5.71 16.35
N ASP A 17 -11.62 6.53 17.22
CA ASP A 17 -10.98 7.69 17.79
C ASP A 17 -9.72 7.30 18.59
N PRO A 18 -8.70 8.17 18.64
CA PRO A 18 -7.50 7.94 19.43
C PRO A 18 -7.85 7.68 20.90
N ILE A 19 -7.15 6.73 21.52
CA ILE A 19 -7.38 6.36 22.92
C ILE A 19 -6.21 6.85 23.76
N GLU A 20 -6.48 7.66 24.78
CA GLU A 20 -5.49 7.98 25.80
C GLU A 20 -5.41 6.86 26.85
N TYR A 21 -4.20 6.35 27.07
CA TYR A 21 -3.94 5.37 28.12
C TYR A 21 -2.60 5.67 28.79
N LYS A 22 -2.64 5.95 30.11
CA LYS A 22 -1.46 6.27 30.94
C LYS A 22 -0.59 7.41 30.39
N GLY A 23 -1.22 8.50 29.94
CA GLY A 23 -0.51 9.68 29.41
C GLY A 23 0.10 9.49 28.02
N LYS A 24 -0.18 8.35 27.35
CA LYS A 24 0.20 8.10 25.96
C LYS A 24 -1.06 7.95 25.12
N THR A 25 -1.11 8.66 23.99
CA THR A 25 -2.17 8.54 22.99
C THR A 25 -1.84 7.39 22.04
N TYR A 26 -2.79 6.47 21.85
CA TYR A 26 -2.69 5.34 20.94
C TYR A 26 -3.65 5.55 19.77
N TYR A 27 -3.12 5.42 18.55
CA TYR A 27 -3.90 5.47 17.33
C TYR A 27 -4.17 4.04 16.85
N SER A 28 -5.44 3.71 16.57
CA SER A 28 -5.78 2.42 15.97
C SER A 28 -5.40 2.42 14.49
N GLY A 29 -4.67 1.39 14.04
CA GLY A 29 -4.40 1.21 12.62
C GLY A 29 -5.67 0.77 11.88
N GLN A 30 -5.95 1.32 10.70
CA GLN A 30 -7.07 0.84 9.88
C GLN A 30 -6.60 -0.25 8.92
N ALA A 31 -7.00 -1.50 9.18
CA ALA A 31 -6.81 -2.62 8.26
C ALA A 31 -7.84 -2.52 7.12
N ASN A 32 -7.60 -1.58 6.20
CA ASN A 32 -8.49 -1.33 5.08
C ASN A 32 -7.84 -1.83 3.77
N ASN A 33 -8.58 -2.62 3.00
CA ASN A 33 -8.10 -3.12 1.72
C ASN A 33 -7.86 -2.01 0.67
N ALA A 34 -8.35 -0.79 0.94
CA ALA A 34 -8.01 0.42 0.18
C ALA A 34 -6.50 0.71 0.12
N TYR A 35 -5.69 0.16 1.03
CA TYR A 35 -4.23 0.22 0.92
C TYR A 35 -3.66 -0.70 -0.17
N ILE A 36 -4.29 -1.85 -0.43
CA ILE A 36 -3.75 -2.89 -1.31
C ILE A 36 -4.32 -2.77 -2.73
N PHE A 37 -5.64 -2.78 -2.86
CA PHE A 37 -6.28 -2.96 -4.18
C PHE A 37 -5.90 -1.91 -5.23
N PRO A 38 -5.75 -0.60 -4.91
CA PRO A 38 -5.37 0.39 -5.92
C PRO A 38 -3.97 0.13 -6.50
N GLY A 39 -2.98 -0.11 -5.64
CA GLY A 39 -1.62 -0.43 -6.06
C GLY A 39 -1.53 -1.78 -6.76
N PHE A 40 -2.23 -2.78 -6.22
CA PHE A 40 -2.27 -4.12 -6.81
C PHE A 40 -2.83 -4.10 -8.23
N GLY A 41 -3.99 -3.47 -8.43
CA GLY A 41 -4.61 -3.35 -9.75
C GLY A 41 -3.73 -2.58 -10.74
N LEU A 42 -3.12 -1.47 -10.30
CA LEU A 42 -2.19 -0.71 -11.14
C LEU A 42 -0.99 -1.57 -11.55
N GLY A 43 -0.42 -2.36 -10.63
CA GLY A 43 0.69 -3.28 -10.90
C GLY A 43 0.36 -4.33 -11.96
N LEU A 44 -0.85 -4.91 -11.91
CA LEU A 44 -1.33 -5.85 -12.93
C LEU A 44 -1.50 -5.17 -14.29
N VAL A 45 -2.11 -3.98 -14.32
CA VAL A 45 -2.39 -3.25 -15.56
C VAL A 45 -1.10 -2.78 -16.23
N MET A 46 -0.18 -2.17 -15.48
CA MET A 46 1.05 -1.61 -16.04
C MET A 46 2.01 -2.71 -16.55
N SER A 47 2.01 -3.90 -15.94
CA SER A 47 2.81 -5.04 -16.40
C SER A 47 2.12 -5.86 -17.49
N GLY A 48 0.83 -5.63 -17.75
CA GLY A 48 0.03 -6.46 -18.64
C GLY A 48 -0.07 -7.90 -18.12
N ALA A 49 -0.22 -8.08 -16.80
CA ALA A 49 -0.31 -9.39 -16.18
C ALA A 49 -1.57 -10.14 -16.66
N ILE A 50 -1.40 -11.35 -17.20
CA ILE A 50 -2.52 -12.15 -17.73
C ILE A 50 -3.18 -13.05 -16.68
N ARG A 51 -2.53 -13.26 -15.54
CA ARG A 51 -3.03 -14.05 -14.41
C ARG A 51 -2.54 -13.47 -13.09
N VAL A 52 -3.37 -13.61 -12.07
CA VAL A 52 -3.00 -13.31 -10.68
C VAL A 52 -2.39 -14.56 -10.06
N HIS A 53 -1.29 -14.39 -9.34
CA HIS A 53 -0.61 -15.43 -8.57
C HIS A 53 -0.53 -15.01 -7.10
N ASP A 54 -0.54 -15.98 -6.16
CA ASP A 54 -0.51 -15.71 -4.72
C ASP A 54 0.74 -14.92 -4.29
N ASP A 55 1.87 -15.15 -4.97
CA ASP A 55 3.10 -14.39 -4.72
C ASP A 55 2.95 -12.89 -5.01
N MET A 56 2.01 -12.49 -5.85
CA MET A 56 1.72 -11.07 -6.09
C MET A 56 1.00 -10.45 -4.90
N LEU A 57 0.12 -11.21 -4.23
CA LEU A 57 -0.57 -10.77 -3.01
C LEU A 57 0.43 -10.65 -1.85
N LEU A 58 1.36 -11.60 -1.77
CA LEU A 58 2.47 -11.54 -0.82
C LEU A 58 3.34 -10.31 -1.07
N ALA A 59 3.76 -10.09 -2.32
CA ALA A 59 4.56 -8.92 -2.71
C ALA A 59 3.86 -7.59 -2.38
N ALA A 60 2.53 -7.52 -2.57
CA ALA A 60 1.76 -6.33 -2.20
C ALA A 60 1.72 -6.11 -0.67
N SER A 61 1.59 -7.19 0.11
CA SER A 61 1.56 -7.14 1.57
C SER A 61 2.91 -6.72 2.15
N GLU A 62 4.02 -7.27 1.62
CA GLU A 62 5.38 -6.88 1.98
C GLU A 62 5.67 -5.43 1.60
N ALA A 63 5.27 -5.00 0.40
CA ALA A 63 5.42 -3.62 -0.05
C ALA A 63 4.70 -2.64 0.88
N LEU A 64 3.47 -2.95 1.31
CA LEU A 64 2.74 -2.13 2.27
C LEU A 64 3.43 -2.07 3.64
N ALA A 65 3.88 -3.21 4.16
CA ALA A 65 4.58 -3.28 5.45
C ALA A 65 5.87 -2.43 5.43
N ASN A 66 6.59 -2.42 4.31
CA ASN A 66 7.80 -1.62 4.12
C ASN A 66 7.55 -0.11 4.03
N GLN A 67 6.31 0.35 3.90
CA GLN A 67 5.97 1.79 3.94
C GLN A 67 5.73 2.32 5.36
N VAL A 68 5.68 1.45 6.38
CA VAL A 68 5.48 1.87 7.78
C VAL A 68 6.81 2.32 8.38
N THR A 69 6.87 3.57 8.83
CA THR A 69 8.09 4.14 9.44
C THR A 69 8.21 3.74 10.91
N GLU A 70 9.43 3.77 11.46
CA GLU A 70 9.65 3.59 12.91
C GLU A 70 8.85 4.57 13.76
N GLU A 71 8.63 5.79 13.25
CA GLU A 71 7.82 6.80 13.95
C GLU A 71 6.36 6.37 14.06
N SER A 72 5.79 5.80 13.00
CA SER A 72 4.45 5.21 13.00
C SER A 72 4.35 4.06 14.02
N TYR A 73 5.35 3.17 14.07
CA TYR A 73 5.39 2.09 15.07
C TYR A 73 5.45 2.62 16.51
N LYS A 74 6.22 3.66 16.79
CA LYS A 74 6.30 4.30 18.13
C LYS A 74 4.96 4.85 18.60
N LYS A 75 4.13 5.33 17.66
CA LYS A 75 2.74 5.79 17.87
C LYS A 75 1.71 4.65 17.94
N GLY A 76 2.14 3.39 17.77
CA GLY A 76 1.28 2.21 17.79
C GLY A 76 0.55 1.96 16.47
N MET A 77 0.91 2.68 15.40
CA MET A 77 0.30 2.51 14.09
C MET A 77 0.97 1.34 13.34
N THR A 78 0.15 0.44 12.82
CA THR A 78 0.60 -0.70 11.99
C THR A 78 0.45 -0.45 10.49
N TYR A 79 -0.16 0.67 10.11
CA TYR A 79 -0.38 1.09 8.73
C TYR A 79 0.15 2.53 8.53
N PRO A 80 0.68 2.84 7.34
CA PRO A 80 1.14 4.19 7.03
C PRO A 80 -0.05 5.16 6.91
N PRO A 81 0.17 6.48 7.06
CA PRO A 81 -0.90 7.46 6.94
C PRO A 81 -1.50 7.50 5.52
N PHE A 82 -2.83 7.68 5.44
CA PHE A 82 -3.56 7.77 4.16
C PHE A 82 -3.15 8.96 3.28
N THR A 83 -2.52 9.99 3.85
CA THR A 83 -1.99 11.14 3.09
C THR A 83 -1.00 10.71 2.00
N ASP A 84 -0.30 9.60 2.22
CA ASP A 84 0.71 9.06 1.30
C ASP A 84 0.17 7.95 0.40
N ILE A 85 -1.17 7.78 0.31
CA ILE A 85 -1.79 6.62 -0.36
C ILE A 85 -1.36 6.47 -1.83
N ARG A 86 -1.11 7.57 -2.55
CA ARG A 86 -0.59 7.52 -3.92
C ARG A 86 0.82 6.94 -3.98
N LYS A 87 1.71 7.39 -3.09
CA LYS A 87 3.08 6.87 -2.99
C LYS A 87 3.08 5.40 -2.57
N ILE A 88 2.25 5.05 -1.59
CA ILE A 88 2.07 3.66 -1.14
C ILE A 88 1.60 2.78 -2.31
N SER A 89 0.57 3.24 -3.05
CA SER A 89 0.05 2.53 -4.21
C SER A 89 1.08 2.35 -5.32
N ALA A 90 1.95 3.35 -5.57
CA ALA A 90 3.01 3.24 -6.57
C ALA A 90 4.06 2.19 -6.18
N ASN A 91 4.43 2.14 -4.91
CA ASN A 91 5.36 1.13 -4.40
C ASN A 91 4.76 -0.28 -4.46
N ILE A 92 3.49 -0.45 -4.08
CA ILE A 92 2.78 -1.73 -4.20
C ILE A 92 2.70 -2.15 -5.67
N ALA A 93 2.29 -1.24 -6.56
CA ALA A 93 2.21 -1.49 -8.00
C ALA A 93 3.55 -1.95 -8.58
N ALA A 94 4.65 -1.29 -8.20
CA ALA A 94 5.98 -1.66 -8.65
C ALA A 94 6.40 -3.07 -8.21
N ASN A 95 6.12 -3.45 -6.95
CA ASN A 95 6.44 -4.78 -6.44
C ASN A 95 5.58 -5.88 -7.07
N VAL A 96 4.28 -5.61 -7.25
CA VAL A 96 3.35 -6.53 -7.94
C VAL A 96 3.77 -6.72 -9.41
N ALA A 97 4.09 -5.63 -10.12
CA ALA A 97 4.58 -5.68 -11.48
C ALA A 97 5.93 -6.44 -11.56
N ALA A 98 6.86 -6.19 -10.63
CA ALA A 98 8.13 -6.91 -10.56
C ALA A 98 7.90 -8.42 -10.44
N LYS A 99 6.97 -8.84 -9.58
CA LYS A 99 6.60 -10.25 -9.41
C LYS A 99 5.94 -10.83 -10.67
N ALA A 100 5.12 -10.05 -11.38
CA ALA A 100 4.55 -10.47 -12.67
C ALA A 100 5.62 -10.72 -13.74
N TYR A 101 6.66 -9.87 -13.81
CA TYR A 101 7.80 -10.10 -14.71
C TYR A 101 8.61 -11.33 -14.31
N GLU A 102 8.88 -11.53 -13.02
CA GLU A 102 9.61 -12.68 -12.48
C GLU A 102 8.92 -14.01 -12.79
N LEU A 103 7.60 -14.05 -12.65
CA LEU A 103 6.78 -15.24 -12.91
C LEU A 103 6.50 -15.48 -14.41
N GLY A 104 6.98 -14.61 -15.31
CA GLY A 104 6.70 -14.71 -16.74
C GLY A 104 5.22 -14.47 -17.09
N LEU A 105 4.48 -13.77 -16.23
CA LEU A 105 3.05 -13.48 -16.40
C LEU A 105 2.81 -12.09 -17.01
N ALA A 106 3.82 -11.24 -17.07
CA ALA A 106 3.78 -9.92 -17.67
C ALA A 106 3.89 -9.97 -19.20
N THR A 107 3.03 -9.23 -19.90
CA THR A 107 3.04 -9.13 -21.37
C THR A 107 3.60 -7.82 -21.89
N HIS A 108 3.65 -6.77 -21.07
CA HIS A 108 4.27 -5.50 -21.46
C HIS A 108 5.79 -5.61 -21.36
N LEU A 109 6.43 -6.01 -22.45
CA LEU A 109 7.87 -6.18 -22.56
C LEU A 109 8.49 -5.08 -23.44
N PRO A 110 9.73 -4.64 -23.15
CA PRO A 110 10.59 -5.06 -22.03
C PRO A 110 10.16 -4.46 -20.69
N ARG A 111 10.61 -5.09 -19.59
CA ARG A 111 10.41 -4.56 -18.23
C ARG A 111 11.07 -3.17 -18.11
N PRO A 112 10.35 -2.13 -17.66
CA PRO A 112 10.96 -0.83 -17.35
C PRO A 112 12.00 -0.94 -16.24
N GLU A 113 13.10 -0.18 -16.36
CA GLU A 113 14.18 -0.17 -15.37
C GLU A 113 13.70 0.30 -13.98
N ASN A 114 12.89 1.36 -13.95
CA ASN A 114 12.33 1.91 -12.72
C ASN A 114 10.80 1.75 -12.69
N LEU A 115 10.36 0.67 -12.05
CA LEU A 115 8.93 0.33 -11.94
C LEU A 115 8.15 1.31 -11.06
N VAL A 116 8.76 1.92 -10.04
CA VAL A 116 8.07 2.91 -9.20
C VAL A 116 7.75 4.16 -10.02
N LYS A 117 8.75 4.69 -10.73
CA LYS A 117 8.57 5.85 -11.61
C LYS A 117 7.59 5.55 -12.75
N TYR A 118 7.63 4.33 -13.29
CA TYR A 118 6.65 3.91 -14.30
C TYR A 118 5.23 3.86 -13.71
N ALA A 119 5.06 3.30 -12.50
CA ALA A 119 3.77 3.28 -11.81
C ALA A 119 3.23 4.70 -11.60
N GLU A 120 4.06 5.62 -11.12
CA GLU A 120 3.71 7.04 -10.94
C GLU A 120 3.27 7.69 -12.27
N SER A 121 3.96 7.38 -13.37
CA SER A 121 3.60 7.90 -14.70
C SER A 121 2.27 7.36 -15.24
N CYS A 122 1.87 6.17 -14.81
CA CYS A 122 0.59 5.55 -15.18
C CYS A 122 -0.59 6.05 -14.34
N MET A 123 -0.34 6.77 -13.24
CA MET A 123 -1.41 7.26 -12.37
C MET A 123 -2.18 8.42 -12.98
N TYR A 124 -3.51 8.31 -12.98
CA TYR A 124 -4.38 9.40 -13.40
C TYR A 124 -4.17 10.65 -12.54
N THR A 125 -3.99 11.79 -13.19
CA THR A 125 -3.87 13.10 -12.55
C THR A 125 -5.12 13.93 -12.82
N PRO A 126 -5.88 14.33 -11.79
CA PRO A 126 -7.18 15.00 -11.93
C PRO A 126 -7.06 16.49 -12.28
N LEU A 127 -6.03 16.89 -13.03
CA LEU A 127 -5.89 18.26 -13.51
C LEU A 127 -6.76 18.45 -14.75
N TYR A 128 -7.46 19.59 -14.81
CA TYR A 128 -8.25 19.94 -15.97
C TYR A 128 -7.38 19.95 -17.23
N ARG A 129 -7.90 19.32 -18.29
CA ARG A 129 -7.30 19.42 -19.61
C ARG A 129 -7.75 20.74 -20.25
N ASN A 130 -6.83 21.39 -20.94
CA ASN A 130 -7.18 22.52 -21.78
C ASN A 130 -8.02 22.01 -22.95
N TYR A 131 -9.24 22.52 -23.09
CA TYR A 131 -10.08 22.25 -24.26
C TYR A 131 -9.62 23.14 -25.42
N ARG A 132 -9.61 22.58 -26.64
CA ARG A 132 -9.43 23.32 -27.89
C ARG A 132 -10.75 23.37 -28.63
#